data_AF-A0A367LTC9-F1
#
_entry.id   AF-A0A367LTC9-F1
#
_cell.length_a   1.000
_cell.length_b   1.000
_cell.length_c   1.000
_cell.angle_alpha   90.00
_cell.angle_beta   90.00
_cell.angle_gamma   90.00
#
_symmetry.space_group_name_H-M   'P 1'
#
loop_
_entity.id
_entity.type
_entity.pdbx_description
1 polymer ?
#
loop_
_entity_poly.entity_id
_entity_poly.type
_entity_poly.pdbx_seq_one_letter_code
_entity_poly.pdbx_strand_id
1 'polypeptide(L)' 'ARVVDGDTVRLRDGRSVRLIGINAPELAHNGRTTEPFAEAAKQRLQALVSASDGRLALQPGRQARDHYGRTLAHL' A
#
# COMPACT_ATOMS: atom_id res chain seq x y z
N ALA A 1 -3.26 -0.40 -10.32
CA ALA A 1 -3.38 0.40 -9.08
C ALA A 1 -2.19 1.36 -8.98
N ARG A 2 -2.24 2.39 -8.14
CA ARG A 2 -1.10 3.28 -7.83
C ARG A 2 -0.48 2.88 -6.50
N VAL A 3 0.83 2.69 -6.42
CA VAL A 3 1.51 2.48 -5.13
C VAL A 3 1.72 3.82 -4.44
N VAL A 4 1.33 3.91 -3.17
CA VAL A 4 1.48 5.11 -2.34
C VAL A 4 2.79 5.00 -1.58
N ASP A 5 2.92 3.94 -0.77
CA ASP A 5 4.09 3.58 0.05
C ASP A 5 4.34 2.07 -0.04
N GLY A 6 5.34 1.55 0.68
CA GLY A 6 5.75 0.14 0.61
C GLY A 6 4.71 -0.91 1.05
N ASP A 7 3.57 -0.50 1.58
CA ASP A 7 2.48 -1.36 2.04
C ASP A 7 1.08 -0.78 1.76
N THR A 8 0.99 0.24 0.90
CA THR A 8 -0.28 0.92 0.64
C THR A 8 -0.45 1.16 -0.85
N VAL A 9 -1.60 0.72 -1.39
CA VAL A 9 -1.97 0.93 -2.80
C VAL A 9 -3.31 1.66 -2.90
N ARG A 10 -3.46 2.46 -3.94
CA ARG A 10 -4.73 3.09 -4.31
C ARG A 10 -5.28 2.46 -5.58
N LEU A 11 -6.49 1.92 -5.48
CA LEU A 11 -7.20 1.28 -6.58
C LEU A 11 -7.87 2.32 -7.49
N ARG A 12 -8.26 1.89 -8.69
CA ARG A 12 -8.94 2.75 -9.66
C ARG A 12 -10.33 3.20 -9.19
N ASP A 13 -10.99 2.39 -8.37
CA ASP A 13 -12.28 2.71 -7.76
C ASP A 13 -12.17 3.69 -6.57
N GLY A 14 -10.97 4.22 -6.30
CA GLY A 14 -10.73 5.22 -5.27
C GLY A 14 -10.39 4.63 -3.90
N ARG A 15 -10.53 3.32 -3.68
CA ARG A 15 -10.15 2.69 -2.40
C ARG A 15 -8.64 2.76 -2.16
N SER A 16 -8.26 3.19 -0.96
CA SER A 16 -6.92 2.98 -0.42
C SER A 16 -6.88 1.64 0.32
N VAL A 17 -5.94 0.77 -0.01
CA VAL A 17 -5.74 -0.55 0.60
C VAL A 17 -4.42 -0.55 1.35
N ARG A 18 -4.46 -0.89 2.65
CA ARG A 18 -3.29 -1.10 3.52
C ARG A 18 -3.07 -2.60 3.68
N LEU A 19 -1.83 -3.04 3.46
CA LEU A 19 -1.46 -4.44 3.51
C LEU A 19 -1.43 -4.94 4.95
N ILE A 20 -2.14 -6.04 5.22
CA ILE A 20 -2.17 -6.65 6.54
C ILE A 20 -0.84 -7.37 6.81
N GLY A 21 -0.28 -7.13 7.99
CA GLY A 21 0.97 -7.78 8.43
C GLY A 21 2.24 -7.16 7.88
N ILE A 22 2.15 -6.04 7.14
CA ILE A 22 3.30 -5.30 6.62
C ILE A 22 3.26 -3.88 7.20
N ASN A 23 4.38 -3.45 7.77
CA ASN A 23 4.62 -2.07 8.18
C ASN A 23 5.88 -1.58 7.48
N ALA A 24 5.71 -0.97 6.31
CA ALA A 24 6.81 -0.45 5.52
C ALA A 24 7.25 0.93 6.06
N PRO A 25 8.53 1.32 5.87
CA PRO A 25 8.95 2.69 6.10
C PRO A 25 8.16 3.64 5.20
N GLU A 26 7.76 4.76 5.76
CA GLU A 26 6.84 5.72 5.15
C GLU A 26 7.62 6.79 4.34
N LEU A 27 7.05 7.22 3.21
CA LEU A 27 7.57 8.37 2.48
C LEU A 27 7.29 9.68 3.24
N ALA A 28 8.02 10.73 2.87
CA ALA A 28 7.79 12.06 3.41
C ALA A 28 6.31 12.47 3.32
N HIS A 29 5.70 12.74 4.48
CA HIS A 29 4.32 13.17 4.59
C HIS A 29 4.14 14.08 5.82
N ASN A 30 3.26 15.09 5.70
CA ASN A 30 2.94 16.04 6.77
C ASN A 30 4.17 16.66 7.47
N GLY A 31 5.16 17.09 6.68
CA GLY A 31 6.38 17.71 7.20
C GLY A 31 7.41 16.73 7.78
N ARG A 32 7.14 15.42 7.78
CA ARG A 32 8.14 14.39 8.12
C ARG A 32 9.04 14.10 6.93
N THR A 33 10.31 13.83 7.20
CA THR A 33 11.26 13.34 6.20
C THR A 33 10.99 11.88 5.85
N THR A 34 11.32 11.49 4.63
CA THR A 34 11.27 10.10 4.18
C THR A 34 12.11 9.20 5.09
N GLU A 35 11.53 8.09 5.53
CA GLU A 35 12.25 7.12 6.36
C GLU A 35 13.26 6.31 5.52
N PRO A 36 14.36 5.82 6.13
CA PRO A 36 15.29 4.93 5.45
C PRO A 36 14.57 3.75 4.79
N PHE A 37 14.93 3.47 3.54
CA PHE A 37 14.36 2.40 2.71
C PHE A 37 12.89 2.57 2.25
N ALA A 38 12.22 3.68 2.56
CA ALA A 38 10.83 3.90 2.12
C ALA A 38 10.68 3.90 0.60
N GLU A 39 11.58 4.56 -0.13
CA GLU A 39 11.59 4.55 -1.60
C GLU A 39 11.86 3.15 -2.17
N ALA A 40 12.78 2.39 -1.56
CA ALA A 40 13.07 1.02 -1.98
C ALA A 40 11.86 0.10 -1.76
N ALA A 41 11.16 0.24 -0.63
CA ALA A 41 9.95 -0.51 -0.33
C ALA A 41 8.81 -0.18 -1.31
N LYS A 42 8.59 1.10 -1.61
CA LYS A 42 7.64 1.56 -2.62
C LYS A 42 7.96 0.99 -4.00
N GLN A 43 9.22 1.08 -4.44
CA GLN A 43 9.67 0.55 -5.73
C GLN A 43 9.46 -0.96 -5.81
N ARG A 44 9.73 -1.70 -4.73
CA ARG A 44 9.50 -3.15 -4.68
C ARG A 44 8.02 -3.50 -4.87
N LEU A 45 7.13 -2.82 -4.14
CA LEU A 45 5.69 -3.05 -4.30
C LEU A 45 5.22 -2.62 -5.70
N GLN A 46 5.74 -1.52 -6.24
CA GLN A 46 5.42 -1.08 -7.60
C GLN A 46 5.84 -2.10 -8.66
N ALA A 47 7.01 -2.73 -8.51
CA ALA A 47 7.45 -3.79 -9.41
C ALA A 47 6.53 -5.02 -9.36
N LEU A 48 6.06 -5.42 -8.17
CA LEU A 48 5.11 -6.52 -8.02
C LEU A 48 3.77 -6.20 -8.67
N VAL A 49 3.21 -5.01 -8.42
CA VAL A 49 1.95 -4.57 -9.04
C VAL A 49 2.08 -4.52 -10.57
N SER A 50 3.20 -4.03 -11.10
CA SER A 50 3.45 -3.97 -12.54
C SER A 50 3.59 -5.36 -13.16
N ALA A 51 4.24 -6.32 -12.48
CA ALA A 51 4.36 -7.70 -12.94
C ALA A 51 2.99 -8.42 -13.03
N SER A 52 1.96 -7.90 -12.37
CA SER A 52 0.57 -8.40 -12.44
C SER A 52 -0.32 -7.58 -13.39
N ASP A 53 0.26 -6.85 -14.34
CA ASP A 53 -0.45 -5.91 -15.25
C ASP A 53 -1.30 -4.87 -14.49
N GLY A 54 -0.90 -4.52 -13.26
CA GLY A 54 -1.63 -3.60 -12.41
C GLY A 54 -2.96 -4.14 -11.85
N ARG A 55 -3.23 -5.44 -12.01
CA ARG A 55 -4.36 -6.17 -11.43
C ARG A 55 -3.96 -6.74 -10.07
N LEU A 56 -4.87 -6.65 -9.10
CA LEU A 56 -4.65 -7.13 -7.73
C LEU A 56 -5.85 -7.97 -7.30
N ALA A 57 -5.58 -9.17 -6.79
CA ALA A 57 -6.54 -9.87 -5.96
C ALA A 57 -6.49 -9.24 -4.56
N LEU A 58 -7.64 -9.10 -3.91
CA LEU A 58 -7.70 -8.62 -2.54
C LEU A 58 -8.31 -9.73 -1.71
N GLN A 59 -7.60 -10.16 -0.68
CA GLN A 59 -8.16 -11.00 0.38
C GLN A 59 -8.40 -10.14 1.61
N PRO A 60 -9.65 -9.71 1.88
CA PRO A 60 -9.96 -8.88 3.04
C PRO A 60 -9.58 -9.60 4.35
N GLY A 61 -9.06 -8.84 5.30
CA GLY A 61 -8.84 -9.34 6.65
C GLY A 61 -10.13 -9.47 7.45
N ARG A 62 -10.01 -9.97 8.68
CA ARG A 62 -11.13 -10.00 9.65
C ARG A 62 -11.73 -8.62 9.89
N GLN A 63 -10.88 -7.60 9.96
CA GLN A 63 -11.30 -6.20 9.95
C GLN A 63 -11.26 -5.68 8.53
N ALA A 64 -12.38 -5.14 8.03
CA ALA A 64 -12.47 -4.67 6.66
C ALA A 64 -11.78 -3.31 6.45
N ARG A 65 -11.78 -2.44 7.46
CA ARG A 65 -11.21 -1.10 7.41
C ARG A 65 -10.51 -0.72 8.71
N ASP A 66 -9.51 0.16 8.62
CA ASP A 66 -8.93 0.84 9.78
C ASP A 66 -9.66 2.16 10.10
N HIS A 67 -9.23 2.85 11.17
CA HIS A 67 -9.82 4.11 11.61
C HIS A 67 -9.58 5.29 10.65
N TYR A 68 -8.65 5.15 9.70
CA TYR A 68 -8.43 6.12 8.62
C TYR A 68 -9.31 5.82 7.39
N GLY A 69 -10.14 4.77 7.44
CA GLY A 69 -11.01 4.37 6.35
C GLY A 69 -10.32 3.60 5.23
N ARG A 70 -9.06 3.16 5.42
CA ARG A 70 -8.35 2.32 4.44
C ARG A 70 -8.90 0.91 4.51
N THR A 71 -9.04 0.25 3.36
CA THR A 71 -9.39 -1.17 3.27
C THR A 71 -8.19 -2.00 3.75
N LEU A 72 -8.42 -3.00 4.60
CA LEU A 72 -7.37 -3.90 5.09
C LEU A 72 -7.45 -5.23 4.33
N ALA A 73 -6.39 -5.57 3.61
CA ALA A 73 -6.34 -6.80 2.81
C ALA A 73 -4.92 -7.33 2.61
N HIS A 74 -4.81 -8.59 2.19
CA HIS A 74 -3.63 -9.16 1.53
C HIS A 74 -3.78 -9.03 -0.01
N LEU A 75 -2.66 -9.03 -0.74
CA LEU A 75 -2.61 -8.99 -2.22
C LEU A 75 -2.33 -10.38 -2.81
#